data_AF-A0A7W9QHJ4-F1
#
_entry.id   AF-A0A7W9QHJ4-F1
#
_cell.length_a   1.000
_cell.length_b   1.000
_cell.length_c   1.000
_cell.angle_alpha   90.00
_cell.angle_beta   90.00
_cell.angle_gamma   90.00
#
_symmetry.space_group_name_H-M   'P 1'
#
loop_
_entity.id
_entity.type
_entity.pdbx_description
1 polymer ?
#
loop_
_entity_poly.entity_id
_entity_poly.type
_entity_poly.pdbx_seq_one_letter_code
_entity_poly.pdbx_strand_id
1 'polypeptide(L)'
;MRRAAAVRLVQWAKGGTYDDAAEFLGIAPVQTHLLTGRETRRSAWTRCNPLDVDNALRALASELQARRQPAIDYQRRRQALHEWVLNIDSWEALFKGLPSVRTQTRTRTDDR
;
A
#
# COMPACT_ATOMS: atom_id res chain seq x y z
N MET A 1 -12.40 -1.42 -1.20
CA MET A 1 -11.95 -1.42 -2.62
C MET A 1 -10.43 -1.46 -2.76
N ARG A 2 -9.70 -0.35 -2.60
CA ARG A 2 -8.26 -0.28 -2.93
C ARG A 2 -7.37 -1.27 -2.16
N ARG A 3 -7.56 -1.41 -0.84
CA ARG A 3 -6.81 -2.36 -0.01
C ARG A 3 -7.07 -3.82 -0.42
N ALA A 4 -8.33 -4.20 -0.64
CA ALA A 4 -8.67 -5.57 -1.06
C ALA A 4 -8.12 -5.93 -2.45
N ALA A 5 -8.14 -4.99 -3.40
CA ALA A 5 -7.54 -5.17 -4.71
C ALA A 5 -6.01 -5.31 -4.63
N ALA A 6 -5.35 -4.49 -3.79
CA ALA A 6 -3.91 -4.62 -3.55
C ALA A 6 -3.53 -5.97 -2.95
N VAL A 7 -4.28 -6.46 -1.95
CA VAL A 7 -4.06 -7.80 -1.36
C VAL A 7 -4.22 -8.89 -2.43
N ARG A 8 -5.26 -8.79 -3.28
CA ARG A 8 -5.50 -9.78 -4.35
C ARG A 8 -4.40 -9.77 -5.41
N LEU A 9 -3.88 -8.61 -5.77
CA LEU A 9 -2.75 -8.47 -6.68
C LEU A 9 -1.48 -9.10 -6.09
N VAL A 10 -1.19 -8.84 -4.81
CA VAL A 10 -0.05 -9.47 -4.12
C VAL A 10 -0.23 -10.99 -4.07
N GLN A 11 -1.42 -11.47 -3.73
CA GLN A 11 -1.72 -12.90 -3.69
C GLN A 11 -1.46 -13.56 -5.06
N TRP A 12 -1.88 -12.92 -6.15
CA TRP A 12 -1.73 -13.49 -7.50
C TRP A 12 -0.32 -13.35 -8.07
N ALA A 13 0.40 -12.28 -7.73
CA ALA A 13 1.78 -12.08 -8.20
C ALA A 13 2.80 -12.92 -7.41
N LYS A 14 2.64 -13.03 -6.08
CA LYS A 14 3.60 -13.71 -5.20
C LYS A 14 3.21 -15.16 -4.90
N GLY A 15 1.93 -15.51 -5.05
CA GLY A 15 1.37 -16.77 -4.52
C GLY A 15 1.13 -16.68 -3.00
N GLY A 16 0.46 -17.71 -2.46
CA GLY A 16 0.14 -17.81 -1.03
C GLY A 16 -1.34 -17.56 -0.69
N THR A 17 -1.63 -17.52 0.61
CA THR A 17 -2.99 -17.27 1.10
C THR A 17 -3.34 -15.78 1.04
N TYR A 18 -4.63 -15.46 1.14
CA TYR A 18 -5.07 -14.06 1.18
C TYR A 18 -4.55 -13.35 2.44
N ASP A 19 -4.43 -14.08 3.55
CA ASP A 19 -3.94 -13.55 4.81
C ASP A 19 -2.43 -13.28 4.76
N ASP A 20 -1.63 -14.16 4.15
CA ASP A 20 -0.19 -13.90 3.93
C ASP A 20 0.03 -12.64 3.08
N ALA A 21 -0.80 -12.45 2.05
CA ALA A 21 -0.73 -11.28 1.19
C ALA A 21 -1.16 -10.00 1.92
N ALA A 22 -2.08 -10.11 2.87
CA ALA A 22 -2.51 -8.99 3.70
C ALA A 22 -1.48 -8.62 4.78
N GLU A 23 -0.90 -9.64 5.44
CA GLU A 23 0.20 -9.47 6.38
C GLU A 23 1.41 -8.81 5.69
N PHE A 24 1.74 -9.26 4.47
CA PHE A 24 2.77 -8.64 3.65
C PHE A 24 2.54 -7.13 3.42
N LEU A 25 1.29 -6.70 3.31
CA LEU A 25 0.90 -5.31 3.18
C LEU A 25 0.76 -4.58 4.52
N GLY A 26 1.03 -5.25 5.65
CA GLY A 26 0.87 -4.71 7.00
C GLY A 26 -0.60 -4.53 7.42
N ILE A 27 -1.51 -5.28 6.82
CA ILE A 27 -2.94 -5.25 7.14
C ILE A 27 -3.21 -6.31 8.22
N ALA A 28 -3.70 -5.87 9.39
CA ALA A 28 -3.98 -6.77 10.50
C ALA A 28 -5.10 -7.78 10.18
N PRO A 29 -5.08 -9.00 10.74
CA PRO A 29 -6.04 -10.08 10.45
C PRO A 29 -7.51 -9.68 10.68
N VAL A 30 -7.79 -8.89 11.72
CA VAL A 30 -9.15 -8.38 11.99
C VAL A 30 -9.67 -7.51 10.82
N GLN A 31 -8.78 -6.78 10.16
CA GLN A 31 -9.11 -5.99 8.98
C GLN A 31 -9.21 -6.85 7.71
N THR A 32 -8.53 -8.01 7.63
CA THR A 32 -8.66 -8.92 6.49
C THR A 32 -10.04 -9.54 6.42
N HIS A 33 -10.64 -9.91 7.55
CA HIS A 33 -12.03 -10.38 7.62
C HIS A 33 -13.04 -9.35 7.09
N LEU A 34 -12.84 -8.06 7.34
CA LEU A 34 -13.67 -6.98 6.81
C LEU A 34 -13.50 -6.79 5.30
N LEU A 35 -12.30 -7.08 4.77
CA LEU A 35 -11.98 -7.04 3.34
C LEU A 35 -12.43 -8.31 2.59
N THR A 36 -12.51 -9.45 3.28
CA THR A 36 -13.00 -10.72 2.74
C THR A 36 -14.49 -10.94 2.90
N GLY A 37 -15.14 -10.15 3.76
CA GLY A 37 -16.59 -10.13 3.96
C GLY A 37 -17.36 -10.20 2.66
N ARG A 38 -18.14 -11.27 2.51
CA ARG A 38 -18.91 -11.57 1.29
C ARG A 38 -19.88 -10.42 0.94
N GLU A 39 -20.35 -9.71 1.96
CA GLU A 39 -21.24 -8.56 1.87
C GLU A 39 -20.52 -7.27 1.44
N THR A 40 -19.31 -7.00 1.94
CA THR A 40 -18.51 -5.82 1.54
C THR A 40 -17.92 -5.94 0.15
N ARG A 41 -17.65 -7.17 -0.33
CA ARG A 41 -17.36 -7.39 -1.75
C ARG A 41 -18.60 -7.06 -2.58
N ARG A 42 -19.74 -7.69 -2.31
CA ARG A 42 -20.94 -7.58 -3.17
C ARG A 42 -21.51 -6.14 -3.25
N SER A 43 -21.41 -5.36 -2.18
CA SER A 43 -21.85 -3.95 -2.16
C SER A 43 -20.86 -2.96 -2.79
N ALA A 44 -19.59 -3.32 -2.89
CA ALA A 44 -18.59 -2.47 -3.53
C ALA A 44 -18.48 -2.72 -5.04
N TRP A 45 -18.88 -3.91 -5.51
CA TRP A 45 -18.90 -4.31 -6.93
C TRP A 45 -20.22 -3.98 -7.64
N THR A 46 -21.18 -3.32 -7.00
CA THR A 46 -22.55 -3.19 -7.53
C THR A 46 -22.66 -2.37 -8.83
N ARG A 47 -21.59 -1.65 -9.22
CA ARG A 47 -21.51 -0.88 -10.47
C ARG A 47 -20.75 -1.58 -11.60
N CYS A 48 -20.04 -2.68 -11.35
CA CYS A 48 -19.21 -3.37 -12.34
C CYS A 48 -19.43 -4.88 -12.25
N ASN A 49 -19.41 -5.57 -13.40
CA ASN A 49 -19.45 -7.03 -13.38
C ASN A 49 -18.23 -7.56 -12.59
N PRO A 50 -18.42 -8.34 -11.52
CA PRO A 50 -17.32 -8.84 -10.69
C PRO A 50 -16.30 -9.66 -11.50
N LEU A 51 -16.73 -10.33 -12.57
CA LEU A 51 -15.85 -11.07 -13.47
C LEU A 51 -14.88 -10.16 -14.22
N ASP A 52 -15.34 -8.99 -14.67
CA ASP A 52 -14.50 -8.07 -15.44
C ASP A 52 -13.38 -7.49 -14.57
N VAL A 53 -13.67 -7.25 -13.30
CA VAL A 53 -12.65 -6.75 -12.38
C VAL A 53 -11.67 -7.84 -11.98
N ASP A 54 -12.13 -9.06 -11.73
CA ASP A 54 -11.22 -10.18 -11.48
C ASP A 54 -10.31 -10.44 -12.70
N ASN A 55 -10.84 -10.32 -13.91
CA ASN A 55 -10.05 -10.43 -15.15
C ASN A 55 -9.03 -9.29 -15.28
N ALA A 56 -9.43 -8.05 -15.03
CA ALA A 56 -8.53 -6.90 -15.07
C ALA A 56 -7.41 -6.99 -14.02
N LEU A 57 -7.75 -7.41 -12.79
CA LEU A 57 -6.76 -7.64 -11.73
C LEU A 57 -5.80 -8.78 -12.08
N ARG A 58 -6.28 -9.83 -12.75
CA ARG A 58 -5.43 -10.95 -13.19
C ARG A 58 -4.49 -10.51 -14.30
N ALA A 59 -4.97 -9.73 -15.26
CA ALA A 59 -4.14 -9.16 -16.31
C ALA A 59 -3.02 -8.27 -15.73
N LEU A 60 -3.36 -7.41 -14.75
CA LEU A 60 -2.37 -6.59 -14.04
C LEU A 60 -1.35 -7.42 -13.27
N ALA A 61 -1.77 -8.46 -12.56
CA ALA A 61 -0.86 -9.37 -11.85
C ALA A 61 0.09 -10.07 -12.83
N SER A 62 -0.41 -10.54 -13.97
CA SER A 62 0.41 -11.14 -15.03
C SER A 62 1.39 -10.14 -15.64
N GLU A 63 0.99 -8.89 -15.87
CA GLU A 63 1.90 -7.84 -16.38
C GLU A 63 3.04 -7.58 -15.37
N LEU A 64 2.72 -7.48 -14.09
CA LEU A 64 3.71 -7.29 -13.02
C LEU A 64 4.70 -8.46 -12.98
N GLN A 65 4.24 -9.69 -13.17
CA GLN A 65 5.08 -10.88 -13.20
C GLN A 65 5.93 -10.97 -14.48
N ALA A 66 5.42 -10.48 -15.62
CA ALA A 66 6.07 -10.57 -16.92
C ALA A 66 7.11 -9.46 -17.17
N ARG A 67 7.18 -8.41 -16.33
CA ARG A 67 8.16 -7.32 -16.49
C ARG A 67 9.59 -7.84 -16.40
N ARG A 68 10.29 -7.75 -17.54
CA ARG A 68 11.66 -8.25 -17.82
C ARG A 68 12.81 -7.31 -17.41
N GLN A 69 12.54 -6.26 -16.65
CA GLN A 69 13.59 -5.43 -16.05
C GLN A 69 13.92 -5.97 -14.67
N PRO A 70 15.11 -5.74 -14.07
CA PRO A 70 15.31 -6.10 -12.68
C PRO A 70 14.30 -5.32 -11.84
N ALA A 71 13.18 -5.95 -11.53
CA ALA A 71 12.16 -5.37 -10.67
C ALA A 71 12.88 -5.10 -9.35
N ILE A 72 12.86 -3.83 -8.91
CA ILE A 72 13.39 -3.50 -7.58
C ILE A 72 12.59 -4.35 -6.62
N ASP A 73 13.25 -5.33 -6.01
CA ASP A 73 12.64 -6.18 -5.01
C ASP A 73 12.43 -5.33 -3.76
N TYR A 74 11.29 -4.66 -3.71
CA TYR A 74 10.89 -3.81 -2.59
C TYR A 74 10.77 -4.60 -1.30
N GLN A 75 10.47 -5.91 -1.35
CA GLN A 75 10.48 -6.75 -0.16
C GLN A 75 11.91 -6.87 0.36
N ARG A 76 12.85 -7.29 -0.49
CA ARG A 76 14.27 -7.40 -0.12
C ARG A 76 14.84 -6.07 0.35
N ARG A 77 14.49 -4.97 -0.32
CA ARG A 77 14.90 -3.61 0.09
C ARG A 77 14.35 -3.24 1.47
N ARG A 78 13.07 -3.54 1.73
CA ARG A 78 12.44 -3.27 3.03
C ARG A 78 13.05 -4.12 4.14
N GLN A 79 13.38 -5.37 3.87
CA GLN A 79 14.10 -6.23 4.81
C GLN A 79 15.51 -5.71 5.08
N ALA A 80 16.27 -5.36 4.04
CA ALA A 80 17.62 -4.81 4.18
C ALA A 80 17.66 -3.47 4.93
N LEU A 81 16.60 -2.66 4.81
CA LEU A 81 16.44 -1.39 5.50
C LEU A 81 15.63 -1.49 6.80
N HIS A 82 15.28 -2.69 7.25
CA HIS A 82 14.45 -2.86 8.46
C HIS A 82 15.13 -2.27 9.70
N GLU A 83 16.44 -2.43 9.80
CA GLU A 83 17.25 -1.89 10.90
C GLU A 83 17.67 -0.43 10.67
N TRP A 84 17.35 0.14 9.50
CA TRP A 84 17.63 1.53 9.18
C TRP A 84 16.58 2.45 9.82
N VAL A 85 16.55 2.43 11.14
CA VAL A 85 15.65 3.23 11.98
C VAL A 85 16.48 4.25 12.74
N LEU A 86 16.10 5.52 12.62
CA LEU A 86 16.62 6.57 13.50
C LEU A 86 15.99 6.39 14.89
N ASN A 87 16.82 6.21 15.91
CA ASN A 87 16.32 6.25 17.29
C ASN A 87 15.80 7.67 17.59
N ILE A 88 14.89 7.76 18.57
CA ILE A 88 14.20 9.02 18.87
C ILE A 88 15.17 10.13 19.27
N ASP A 89 16.25 9.79 19.99
CA ASP A 89 17.27 10.74 20.42
C ASP A 89 18.05 11.33 19.25
N SER A 90 18.41 10.50 18.26
CA SER A 90 19.08 10.92 17.03
C SER A 90 18.15 11.77 16.17
N TRP A 91 16.86 11.44 16.15
CA TRP A 91 15.84 12.24 15.48
C TRP A 91 15.69 13.62 16.13
N GLU A 92 15.60 13.69 17.46
CA GLU A 92 15.55 14.94 18.20
C GLU A 92 16.81 15.80 18.01
N ALA A 93 17.99 15.19 18.00
CA ALA A 93 19.25 15.87 17.76
C ALA A 93 19.28 16.52 16.36
N LEU A 94 18.82 15.80 15.33
CA LEU A 94 18.67 16.36 13.98
C LEU A 94 17.66 17.50 13.95
N PHE A 95 16.53 17.35 14.66
CA PHE A 95 15.47 18.36 14.67
C PHE A 95 15.87 19.65 15.38
N LYS A 96 16.64 19.55 16.48
CA LYS A 96 17.20 20.72 17.18
C LYS A 96 18.16 21.54 16.33
N GLY A 97 18.81 20.91 15.35
CA GLY A 97 19.71 21.57 14.40
C GLY A 97 19.01 22.26 13.24
N LEU A 98 17.71 22.03 13.04
CA LEU A 98 16.97 22.66 11.95
C LEU A 98 16.70 24.14 12.29
N PRO A 99 16.99 25.08 11.37
CA PRO A 99 16.58 26.46 11.57
C PRO A 99 15.07 26.49 11.76
N SER A 100 14.61 27.22 12.78
CA SER A 100 13.19 27.40 13.03
C SER A 100 12.60 28.15 11.84
N VAL A 101 12.05 27.40 10.87
CA VAL A 101 11.37 27.97 9.72
C VAL A 101 10.10 28.60 10.28
N ARG A 102 10.16 29.91 10.54
CA ARG A 102 8.96 30.72 10.73
C ARG A 102 8.19 30.59 9.42
N THR A 103 7.23 29.69 9.39
CA THR A 103 6.33 29.53 8.27
C THR A 103 5.59 30.85 8.15
N GLN A 104 6.03 31.71 7.23
CA GLN A 104 5.18 32.79 6.75
C GLN A 104 4.06 32.08 6.01
N THR A 105 2.95 31.86 6.71
CA THR A 105 1.70 31.48 6.09
C THR A 105 1.40 32.55 5.06
N ARG A 106 1.72 32.28 3.80
CA ARG A 106 1.29 33.10 2.67
C ARG A 106 -0.23 33.07 2.71
N THR A 107 -0.82 34.13 3.27
CA THR A 107 -2.24 34.41 3.18
C THR A 107 -2.58 34.44 1.70
N ARG A 108 -3.16 33.34 1.22
CA ARG A 108 -3.75 33.24 -0.11
C ARG A 108 -4.98 34.15 -0.06
N THR A 109 -4.80 35.39 -0.50
CA THR A 109 -5.90 36.29 -0.82
C THR A 109 -6.76 35.61 -1.88
N ASP A 110 -7.97 35.27 -1.46
CA ASP A 110 -9.07 34.81 -2.29
C ASP A 110 -9.57 36.02 -3.07
N ASP A 111 -9.31 36.05 -4.37
CA ASP A 111 -9.85 37.07 -5.27
C ASP A 111 -11.15 36.53 -5.88
N ARG A 112 -12.13 37.42 -5.84
CA ARG A 112 -13.58 37.20 -5.93
C ARG A 112 -14.07 37.01 -7.36
#